data_AF-L8GC30-F1
#
_entry.id   AF-L8GC30-F1
#
_cell.length_a   1.000
_cell.length_b   1.000
_cell.length_c   1.000
_cell.angle_alpha   90.00
_cell.angle_beta   90.00
_cell.angle_gamma   90.00
#
_symmetry.space_group_name_H-M   'P 1'
#
loop_
_entity.id
_entity.type
_entity.pdbx_description
1 polymer ?
#
loop_
_entity_poly.entity_id
_entity_poly.type
_entity_poly.pdbx_seq_one_letter_code
_entity_poly.pdbx_strand_id
1 'polypeptide(L)'
;MATPLEEHPHFQLLHSESYESPTERAWLRWTKQVEKLLGHSLDGNQQRDGYSLDYAHDAFADGVSVTDYVQEVCADKAAIAAKASLIWPG
;
A
#
# COMPACT_ATOMS: atom_id res chain seq x y z
N MET A 1 -24.72 1.98 -42.28
CA MET A 1 -23.28 2.27 -42.16
C MET A 1 -23.01 2.35 -40.67
N ALA A 2 -22.37 1.33 -40.09
CA ALA A 2 -22.08 1.31 -38.66
C ALA A 2 -20.95 2.29 -38.38
N THR A 3 -21.19 3.27 -37.52
CA THR A 3 -20.13 4.13 -36.98
C THR A 3 -19.11 3.24 -36.27
N PRO A 4 -17.80 3.41 -36.51
CA PRO A 4 -16.77 2.71 -35.74
C PRO A 4 -16.98 2.99 -34.25
N LEU A 5 -16.91 1.96 -33.41
CA LEU A 5 -17.01 2.08 -31.94
C LEU A 5 -16.00 3.09 -31.34
N GLU A 6 -14.97 3.46 -32.10
CA GLU A 6 -13.90 4.39 -31.72
C GLU A 6 -14.34 5.86 -31.63
N GLU A 7 -15.48 6.25 -32.22
CA GLU A 7 -15.98 7.63 -32.17
C GLU A 7 -17.00 7.89 -31.05
N HIS A 8 -17.28 6.90 -30.20
CA HIS A 8 -18.20 7.12 -29.08
C HIS A 8 -17.50 7.91 -27.96
N PRO A 9 -18.01 9.09 -27.56
CA PRO A 9 -17.42 9.89 -26.49
C PRO A 9 -17.32 9.14 -25.15
N HIS A 10 -18.21 8.17 -24.92
CA HIS A 10 -18.13 7.24 -23.79
C HIS A 10 -16.90 6.34 -23.81
N PHE A 11 -16.40 5.94 -24.99
CA PHE A 11 -15.21 5.08 -25.11
C PHE A 11 -13.92 5.84 -24.75
N GLN A 12 -13.86 7.14 -25.07
CA GLN A 12 -12.76 8.03 -24.67
C GLN A 12 -12.81 8.37 -23.17
N LEU A 13 -14.00 8.49 -22.59
CA LEU A 13 -14.21 8.67 -21.15
C LEU A 13 -13.75 7.43 -20.36
N LEU A 14 -14.15 6.23 -20.79
CA LEU A 14 -13.72 4.97 -20.17
C LEU A 14 -12.19 4.79 -20.19
N HIS A 15 -11.53 5.18 -21.29
CA HIS A 15 -10.06 5.14 -21.40
C HIS A 15 -9.38 6.17 -20.49
N SER A 16 -9.98 7.34 -20.29
CA SER A 16 -9.48 8.37 -19.39
C SER A 16 -9.69 8.00 -17.92
N GLU A 17 -10.79 7.33 -17.59
CA GLU A 17 -11.09 6.82 -16.24
C GLU A 17 -10.20 5.64 -15.84
N SER A 18 -9.70 4.88 -16.82
CA SER A 18 -8.79 3.75 -16.58
C SER A 18 -7.32 4.15 -16.59
N TYR A 19 -7.00 5.44 -16.71
CA TYR A 19 -5.63 5.92 -16.72
C TYR A 19 -5.06 5.97 -15.30
N GLU A 20 -4.45 4.86 -14.87
CA GLU A 20 -3.55 4.87 -13.73
C GLU A 20 -2.25 5.57 -14.13
N SER A 21 -1.91 6.65 -13.43
CA SER A 21 -0.63 7.34 -13.66
C SER A 21 0.55 6.38 -13.47
N PRO A 22 1.71 6.61 -14.10
CA PRO A 22 2.90 5.80 -13.85
C PRO A 22 3.25 5.69 -12.36
N THR A 23 3.02 6.76 -11.60
CA THR A 23 3.20 6.81 -10.14
C THR A 23 2.20 5.92 -9.42
N GLU A 24 0.91 5.98 -9.78
CA GLU A 24 -0.13 5.13 -9.21
C GLU A 24 0.20 3.65 -9.42
N ARG A 25 0.63 3.27 -10.64
CA ARG A 25 1.03 1.89 -10.93
C ARG A 25 2.28 1.46 -10.15
N ALA A 26 3.22 2.38 -9.90
CA ALA A 26 4.40 2.10 -9.10
C ALA A 26 4.02 1.88 -7.62
N TRP A 27 3.16 2.74 -7.08
CA TRP A 27 2.59 2.62 -5.74
C TRP A 27 1.87 1.29 -5.56
N LEU A 28 0.91 0.95 -6.43
CA LEU A 28 0.15 -0.30 -6.38
C LEU A 28 1.04 -1.56 -6.50
N ARG A 29 2.12 -1.48 -7.28
CA ARG A 29 3.10 -2.58 -7.38
C ARG A 29 3.96 -2.70 -6.12
N TRP A 30 4.30 -1.59 -5.50
CA TRP A 30 5.10 -1.57 -4.29
C TRP A 30 4.29 -2.11 -3.10
N THR A 31 3.07 -1.61 -2.89
CA THR A 31 2.18 -2.07 -1.81
C THR A 31 1.87 -3.55 -1.92
N LYS A 32 1.52 -4.04 -3.11
CA LYS A 32 1.27 -5.48 -3.34
C LYS A 32 2.47 -6.36 -3.02
N GLN A 33 3.70 -5.88 -3.23
CA GLN A 33 4.90 -6.64 -2.86
C GLN A 33 5.12 -6.66 -1.35
N VAL A 34 4.92 -5.52 -0.69
CA VAL A 34 4.99 -5.42 0.78
C VAL A 34 3.95 -6.33 1.44
N GLU A 35 2.69 -6.27 1.02
CA GLU A 35 1.60 -7.12 1.56
C GLU A 35 1.89 -8.61 1.34
N LYS A 36 2.46 -8.96 0.19
CA LYS A 36 2.87 -10.35 -0.09
C LYS A 36 3.95 -10.84 0.87
N LEU A 37 4.89 -9.98 1.26
CA LEU A 37 5.97 -10.34 2.17
C LEU A 37 5.53 -10.34 3.64
N LEU A 38 4.67 -9.40 4.03
CA LEU A 38 4.09 -9.34 5.37
C LEU A 38 3.05 -10.44 5.62
N GLY A 39 2.40 -10.92 4.56
CA GLY A 39 1.33 -11.92 4.65
C GLY A 39 0.01 -11.34 5.18
N HIS A 40 -0.13 -10.02 5.21
CA HIS A 40 -1.34 -9.29 5.59
C HIS A 40 -1.44 -7.96 4.84
N SER A 41 -2.63 -7.36 4.85
CA SER A 41 -2.90 -6.06 4.24
C SER A 41 -2.18 -4.91 4.95
N LEU A 42 -1.92 -3.83 4.22
CA LEU A 42 -1.29 -2.60 4.74
C LEU A 42 -2.26 -1.61 5.42
N ASP A 43 -3.53 -1.99 5.57
CA ASP A 43 -4.61 -1.19 6.18
C ASP A 43 -4.56 -1.14 7.72
N GLY A 44 -3.37 -1.29 8.30
CA GLY A 44 -3.15 -1.30 9.74
C GLY A 44 -3.38 0.06 10.39
N ASN A 45 -3.47 0.04 11.72
CA ASN A 45 -3.47 1.24 12.53
C ASN A 45 -2.06 1.46 13.10
N GLN A 46 -1.43 2.59 12.78
CA GLN A 46 -0.04 2.84 13.16
C GLN A 46 0.21 2.75 14.67
N GLN A 47 -0.73 3.18 15.51
CA GLN A 47 -0.57 3.13 16.97
C GLN A 47 -0.67 1.71 17.53
N ARG A 48 -1.46 0.84 16.90
CA ARG A 48 -1.72 -0.53 17.36
C ARG A 48 -0.80 -1.56 16.73
N ASP A 49 -0.53 -1.39 15.43
CA ASP A 49 0.08 -2.40 14.58
C ASP A 49 1.51 -2.00 14.16
N GLY A 50 1.89 -0.73 14.31
CA GLY A 50 3.20 -0.20 13.92
C GLY A 50 3.28 0.21 12.45
N TYR A 51 2.19 0.09 11.69
CA TYR A 51 2.12 0.48 10.28
C TYR A 51 0.74 1.04 9.93
N SER A 52 0.68 1.84 8.86
CA SER A 52 -0.56 2.35 8.26
C SER A 52 -0.36 2.59 6.76
N LEU A 53 -1.45 2.81 6.04
CA LEU A 53 -1.39 3.19 4.61
C LEU A 53 -0.69 4.53 4.40
N ASP A 54 -0.95 5.52 5.26
CA ASP A 54 -0.29 6.83 5.17
C ASP A 54 1.22 6.69 5.39
N TYR A 55 1.62 5.90 6.40
CA TYR A 55 3.02 5.63 6.68
C TYR A 55 3.72 4.89 5.52
N ALA A 56 3.04 3.90 4.95
CA ALA A 56 3.52 3.18 3.76
C ALA A 56 3.67 4.12 2.56
N HIS A 57 2.75 5.07 2.40
CA HIS A 57 2.78 6.04 1.31
C HIS A 57 3.94 7.03 1.46
N ASP A 58 4.21 7.52 2.68
CA ASP A 58 5.37 8.37 2.96
C ASP A 58 6.68 7.61 2.69
N ALA A 59 6.80 6.35 3.16
CA ALA A 59 7.96 5.52 2.88
C ALA A 59 8.17 5.27 1.38
N PHE A 60 7.08 5.07 0.62
CA PHE A 60 7.16 4.94 -0.83
C PHE A 60 7.62 6.26 -1.50
N ALA A 61 7.11 7.41 -1.05
CA ALA A 61 7.50 8.72 -1.57
C ALA A 61 8.99 9.03 -1.30
N ASP A 62 9.51 8.57 -0.16
CA ASP A 62 10.93 8.67 0.20
C ASP A 62 11.83 7.65 -0.52
N GLY A 63 11.24 6.73 -1.30
CA GLY A 63 11.97 5.74 -2.08
C GLY A 63 12.48 4.56 -1.26
N VAL A 64 11.88 4.28 -0.10
CA VAL A 64 12.22 3.13 0.75
C VAL A 64 11.99 1.83 -0.02
N SER A 65 12.95 0.92 0.07
CA SER A 65 12.82 -0.38 -0.58
C SER A 65 11.74 -1.22 0.12
N VAL A 66 11.06 -2.08 -0.66
CA VAL A 66 10.06 -3.01 -0.13
C VAL A 66 10.62 -3.82 1.06
N THR A 67 11.87 -4.28 0.95
CA THR A 67 12.50 -5.09 1.99
C THR A 67 12.79 -4.32 3.27
N ASP A 68 13.27 -3.07 3.15
CA ASP A 68 13.57 -2.25 4.33
C ASP A 68 12.28 -1.91 5.08
N TYR A 69 11.24 -1.52 4.36
CA TYR A 69 9.93 -1.23 4.95
C TYR A 69 9.35 -2.46 5.67
N VAL A 70 9.42 -3.64 5.06
CA VAL A 70 8.94 -4.90 5.69
C VAL A 70 9.72 -5.21 6.98
N GLN A 71 11.03 -4.99 7.00
CA GLN A 71 11.85 -5.21 8.19
C GLN A 71 11.46 -4.27 9.32
N GLU A 72 11.22 -3.01 8.99
CA GLU A 72 10.79 -1.98 9.94
C GLU A 72 9.42 -2.32 10.55
N VAL A 73 8.43 -2.64 9.73
CA VAL A 73 7.10 -3.06 10.19
C VAL A 73 7.18 -4.29 11.10
N CYS A 74 8.00 -5.28 10.75
CA CYS A 74 8.23 -6.45 11.59
C CYS A 74 8.83 -6.08 12.96
N ALA A 75 9.77 -5.14 12.97
CA ALA A 75 10.42 -4.66 14.19
C ALA A 75 9.44 -3.88 15.08
N ASP A 76 8.64 -2.99 14.52
CA ASP A 76 7.66 -2.19 15.25
C ASP A 76 6.54 -3.05 15.83
N LYS A 77 6.04 -4.01 15.06
CA LYS A 77 5.05 -4.97 15.54
C LYS A 77 5.58 -5.80 16.72
N ALA A 78 6.85 -6.21 16.67
CA ALA A 78 7.50 -6.91 17.78
C ALA A 78 7.67 -5.99 19.01
N ALA A 79 8.04 -4.72 18.81
CA ALA A 79 8.18 -3.74 19.88
C ALA A 79 6.83 -3.44 20.57
N ILE A 80 5.74 -3.33 19.81
CA ILE A 80 4.39 -3.13 20.35
C ILE A 80 3.94 -4.37 21.14
N ALA A 81 4.16 -5.57 20.60
CA ALA A 81 3.87 -6.82 21.31
C ALA A 81 4.63 -6.91 22.64
N ALA A 82 5.93 -6.56 22.66
CA ALA A 82 6.73 -6.54 23.88
C ALA A 82 6.22 -5.52 24.91
N LYS A 83 5.81 -4.32 24.49
CA LYS A 83 5.20 -3.31 25.38
C LYS A 83 3.89 -3.81 25.97
N ALA A 84 3.05 -4.48 25.19
CA ALA A 84 1.80 -5.04 25.68
C ALA A 84 2.05 -6.10 26.78
N SER A 85 3.08 -6.93 26.63
CA SER A 85 3.46 -7.92 27.65
C SER A 85 4.02 -7.30 28.93
N LEU A 86 4.62 -6.11 28.88
CA LEU A 86 5.16 -5.42 30.07
C LEU A 86 4.07 -4.78 30.95
N ILE A 87 2.94 -4.38 30.33
CA ILE A 87 1.87 -3.64 31.02
C ILE A 87 0.98 -4.56 31.87
N TRP A 88 0.88 -5.84 31.52
CA TRP A 88 0.20 -6.86 32.34
C TRP A 88 1.19 -7.93 32.83
N PRO A 89 1.88 -7.71 33.96
CA PRO A 89 2.46 -8.81 34.70
C PRO A 89 1.30 -9.63 35.27
N GLY A 90 1.29 -10.94 34.99
CA GLY A 90 0.29 -11.87 35.54
C GLY A 90 0.21 -11.85 37.06
#